data_AF-A0A8J6FJF5-F1
#
_entry.id   AF-A0A8J6FJF5-F1
#
_cell.length_a   1.000
_cell.length_b   1.000
_cell.length_c   1.000
_cell.angle_alpha   90.00
_cell.angle_beta   90.00
_cell.angle_gamma   90.00
#
_symmetry.space_group_name_H-M   'P 1'
#
loop_
_entity.id
_entity.type
_entity.pdbx_description
1 polymer ?
#
loop_
_entity_poly.entity_id
_entity_poly.type
_entity_poly.pdbx_seq_one_letter_code
_entity_poly.pdbx_strand_id
1 'polypeptide(L)'
;MLLLGLFALFVNPLFADEAFQFVGQGYNGEREYHTVNINEQVKVVVLNVYSGAQSANAVFDYSQNIVAYQMPYKGICVLAHMDIATFPGLGRINEWIHTKREQKKDLEELHKHYFVTNQQVNDIAMYGNAVESLCWGIPTYWAREYNTPREELGAEGCAGIHLFCLRIGLCAGFHL
;
A
#
# COMPACT_ATOMS: atom_id res chain seq x y z
N MET A 1 -24.87 41.67 -35.14
CA MET A 1 -25.09 40.56 -34.20
C MET A 1 -23.79 40.32 -33.46
N LEU A 2 -23.74 40.72 -32.18
CA LEU A 2 -22.65 40.36 -31.27
C LEU A 2 -22.75 38.86 -30.96
N LEU A 3 -21.63 38.14 -31.06
CA LEU A 3 -21.46 36.85 -30.39
C LEU A 3 -20.21 36.97 -29.50
N LEU A 4 -20.44 37.44 -28.28
CA LEU A 4 -19.51 37.31 -27.16
C LEU A 4 -19.46 35.82 -26.78
N GLY A 5 -18.48 35.10 -27.30
CA GLY A 5 -18.16 33.76 -26.85
C GLY A 5 -17.44 33.84 -25.50
N LEU A 6 -18.17 33.62 -24.40
CA LEU A 6 -17.60 33.33 -23.10
C LEU A 6 -16.82 32.02 -23.20
N PHE A 7 -15.50 32.10 -23.33
CA PHE A 7 -14.62 30.99 -22.97
C PHE A 7 -14.68 30.84 -21.45
N ALA A 8 -15.58 29.99 -20.98
CA ALA A 8 -15.48 29.47 -19.63
C ALA A 8 -14.21 28.63 -19.56
N LEU A 9 -13.15 29.21 -19.02
CA LEU A 9 -12.04 28.43 -18.49
C LEU A 9 -12.61 27.64 -17.30
N PHE A 10 -13.07 26.41 -17.57
CA PHE A 10 -13.19 25.42 -16.51
C PHE A 10 -11.77 25.11 -16.06
N VAL A 11 -11.25 25.93 -15.14
CA VAL A 11 -10.18 25.52 -14.27
C VAL A 11 -10.80 24.48 -13.36
N ASN A 12 -10.87 23.22 -13.84
CA ASN A 12 -11.03 22.11 -12.91
C ASN A 12 -9.78 22.22 -12.02
N PRO A 13 -9.90 22.49 -10.71
CA PRO A 13 -8.77 22.24 -9.84
C PRO A 13 -8.40 20.78 -10.11
N LEU A 14 -7.20 20.52 -10.62
CA LEU A 14 -6.70 19.16 -10.63
C LEU A 14 -6.84 18.68 -9.19
N PHE A 15 -7.69 17.68 -8.99
CA PHE A 15 -7.83 16.98 -7.73
C PHE A 15 -6.41 16.65 -7.26
N ALA A 16 -6.01 17.18 -6.10
CA ALA A 16 -4.61 17.20 -5.69
C ALA A 16 -4.18 15.79 -5.29
N ASP A 17 -3.87 14.96 -6.28
CA ASP A 17 -2.98 13.83 -6.10
C ASP A 17 -1.59 14.41 -5.85
N GLU A 18 -1.11 14.30 -4.63
CA GLU A 18 0.26 14.68 -4.29
C GLU A 18 1.17 13.48 -4.48
N ALA A 19 2.10 13.59 -5.44
CA ALA A 19 3.05 12.56 -5.78
C ALA A 19 4.43 12.88 -5.19
N PHE A 20 4.97 11.96 -4.41
CA PHE A 20 6.28 12.06 -3.78
C PHE A 20 7.19 10.96 -4.28
N GLN A 21 8.45 11.33 -4.57
CA GLN A 21 9.48 10.38 -4.95
C GLN A 21 10.68 10.53 -4.02
N PHE A 22 11.19 9.40 -3.56
CA PHE A 22 12.43 9.35 -2.80
C PHE A 22 13.19 8.05 -3.08
N VAL A 23 14.50 8.09 -2.82
CA VAL A 23 15.41 6.97 -3.02
C VAL A 23 15.81 6.42 -1.65
N GLY A 24 15.53 5.14 -1.43
CA GLY A 24 15.95 4.38 -0.27
C GLY A 24 17.12 3.45 -0.59
N GLN A 25 17.58 2.74 0.43
CA GLN A 25 18.47 1.58 0.27
C GLN A 25 17.71 0.32 0.67
N GLY A 26 17.75 -0.68 -0.22
CA GLY A 26 17.18 -2.00 0.01
C GLY A 26 18.04 -2.83 0.95
N TYR A 27 17.55 -4.02 1.29
CA TYR A 27 18.21 -4.89 2.27
C TYR A 27 19.64 -5.30 1.88
N ASN A 28 19.93 -5.37 0.58
CA ASN A 28 21.24 -5.67 -0.01
C ASN A 28 22.11 -4.42 -0.29
N GLY A 29 21.65 -3.23 0.11
CA GLY A 29 22.31 -1.96 -0.17
C GLY A 29 22.07 -1.41 -1.58
N GLU A 30 21.23 -2.07 -2.39
CA GLU A 30 20.82 -1.55 -3.70
C GLU A 30 19.88 -0.35 -3.55
N ARG A 31 19.83 0.50 -4.58
CA ARG A 31 18.94 1.68 -4.58
C ARG A 31 17.50 1.25 -4.84
N GLU A 32 16.62 1.64 -3.95
CA GLU A 32 15.18 1.45 -4.09
C GLU A 32 14.52 2.77 -4.44
N TYR A 33 13.64 2.75 -5.43
CA TYR A 33 12.87 3.94 -5.82
C TYR A 33 11.46 3.80 -5.29
N HIS A 34 11.07 4.74 -4.45
CA HIS A 34 9.74 4.78 -3.88
C HIS A 34 8.95 5.92 -4.51
N THR A 35 7.72 5.62 -4.92
CA THR A 35 6.73 6.62 -5.32
C THR A 35 5.52 6.47 -4.42
N VAL A 36 5.09 7.57 -3.80
CA VAL A 36 3.87 7.61 -2.99
C VAL A 36 2.94 8.67 -3.55
N ASN A 37 1.71 8.27 -3.86
CA ASN A 37 0.65 9.19 -4.27
C ASN A 37 -0.41 9.23 -3.18
N ILE A 38 -0.75 10.42 -2.72
CA ILE A 38 -1.77 10.66 -1.70
C ILE A 38 -2.94 11.39 -2.34
N ASN A 39 -4.12 10.80 -2.25
CA ASN A 39 -5.37 11.48 -2.58
C ASN A 39 -6.18 11.67 -1.28
N GLU A 40 -6.13 12.87 -0.71
CA GLU A 40 -6.84 13.15 0.54
C GLU A 40 -8.37 13.18 0.38
N GLN A 41 -8.88 13.43 -0.84
CA GLN A 41 -10.32 13.52 -1.09
C GLN A 41 -11.00 12.16 -1.03
N VAL A 42 -10.43 11.17 -1.71
CA VAL A 42 -10.91 9.78 -1.66
C VAL A 42 -10.25 8.96 -0.54
N LYS A 43 -9.32 9.57 0.20
CA LYS A 43 -8.59 8.97 1.33
C LYS A 43 -7.82 7.71 0.94
N VAL A 44 -7.11 7.78 -0.18
CA VAL A 44 -6.32 6.67 -0.73
C VAL A 44 -4.85 7.05 -0.78
N VAL A 45 -3.97 6.11 -0.42
CA VAL A 45 -2.53 6.21 -0.64
C VAL A 45 -2.10 5.07 -1.56
N VAL A 46 -1.38 5.39 -2.63
CA VAL A 46 -0.80 4.41 -3.55
C VAL A 46 0.72 4.45 -3.43
N LEU A 47 1.33 3.34 -3.05
CA LEU A 47 2.77 3.20 -2.88
C LEU A 47 3.32 2.25 -3.93
N ASN A 48 4.43 2.61 -4.55
CA ASN A 48 5.16 1.77 -5.48
C ASN A 48 6.63 1.75 -5.08
N VAL A 49 7.20 0.57 -4.96
CA VAL A 49 8.62 0.35 -4.65
C VAL A 49 9.25 -0.43 -5.78
N TYR A 50 10.25 0.15 -6.41
CA TYR A 50 11.01 -0.47 -7.48
C TYR A 50 12.39 -0.86 -6.95
N SER A 51 12.62 -2.17 -6.81
CA SER A 51 13.80 -2.79 -6.19
C SER A 51 14.17 -4.13 -6.83
N GLY A 52 14.02 -4.26 -8.15
CA GLY A 52 14.22 -5.56 -8.82
C GLY A 52 13.33 -6.62 -8.17
N ALA A 53 13.90 -7.75 -7.73
CA ALA A 53 13.23 -8.89 -7.07
C ALA A 53 12.39 -8.55 -5.83
N GLN A 54 12.60 -7.37 -5.23
CA GLN A 54 11.91 -6.91 -4.03
C GLN A 54 10.88 -5.81 -4.33
N SER A 55 10.59 -5.58 -5.61
CA SER A 55 9.57 -4.61 -6.00
C SER A 55 8.21 -5.02 -5.46
N ALA A 56 7.46 -4.05 -4.96
CA ALA A 56 6.14 -4.25 -4.42
C ALA A 56 5.32 -2.97 -4.55
N ASN A 57 4.01 -3.14 -4.72
CA ASN A 57 3.08 -2.02 -4.79
C ASN A 57 2.02 -2.21 -3.70
N ALA A 58 1.49 -1.12 -3.20
CA ALA A 58 0.46 -1.15 -2.17
C ALA A 58 -0.57 -0.04 -2.37
N VAL A 59 -1.80 -0.33 -1.93
CA VAL A 59 -2.88 0.65 -1.81
C VAL A 59 -3.38 0.62 -0.37
N PHE A 60 -3.41 1.78 0.26
CA PHE A 60 -4.06 1.98 1.56
C PHE A 60 -5.34 2.78 1.31
N ASP A 61 -6.49 2.11 1.37
CA ASP A 61 -7.80 2.73 1.24
C ASP A 61 -8.39 2.94 2.64
N TYR A 62 -8.26 4.16 3.14
CA TYR A 62 -8.79 4.57 4.44
C TYR A 62 -10.31 4.81 4.41
N SER A 63 -10.93 4.89 3.24
CA SER A 63 -12.38 4.99 3.13
C SER A 63 -13.05 3.63 3.42
N GLN A 64 -12.36 2.53 3.11
CA GLN A 64 -12.81 1.16 3.32
C GLN A 64 -12.08 0.43 4.46
N ASN A 65 -11.06 1.03 5.06
CA ASN A 65 -10.16 0.41 6.03
C ASN A 65 -9.50 -0.87 5.50
N ILE A 66 -9.02 -0.83 4.25
CA ILE A 66 -8.38 -1.96 3.58
C ILE A 66 -7.00 -1.57 3.06
N VAL A 67 -6.04 -2.47 3.28
CA VAL A 67 -4.76 -2.47 2.57
C VAL A 67 -4.75 -3.55 1.51
N ALA A 68 -4.16 -3.24 0.36
CA ALA A 68 -3.84 -4.18 -0.68
C ALA A 68 -2.33 -4.15 -0.95
N TYR A 69 -1.72 -5.33 -1.04
CA TYR A 69 -0.30 -5.51 -1.36
C TYR A 69 -0.17 -6.38 -2.60
N GLN A 70 0.47 -5.86 -3.64
CA GLN A 70 0.83 -6.62 -4.83
C GLN A 70 2.28 -7.09 -4.70
N MET A 71 2.50 -8.39 -4.90
CA MET A 71 3.83 -9.00 -4.93
C MET A 71 4.11 -9.53 -6.34
N PRO A 72 4.66 -8.70 -7.25
CA PRO A 72 4.89 -9.07 -8.65
C PRO A 72 5.66 -10.39 -8.83
N TYR A 73 6.72 -10.60 -8.04
CA TYR A 73 7.55 -11.82 -8.13
C TYR A 73 6.83 -13.10 -7.72
N LYS A 74 5.76 -12.98 -6.93
CA LYS A 74 4.96 -14.12 -6.47
C LYS A 74 3.68 -14.28 -7.28
N GLY A 75 3.35 -13.30 -8.13
CA GLY A 75 2.16 -13.33 -8.96
C GLY A 75 0.85 -13.29 -8.16
N ILE A 76 0.86 -12.73 -6.95
CA ILE A 76 -0.33 -12.61 -6.11
C ILE A 76 -0.55 -11.19 -5.58
N CYS A 77 -1.80 -10.90 -5.24
CA CYS A 77 -2.20 -9.77 -4.44
C CYS A 77 -2.77 -10.24 -3.10
N VAL A 78 -2.62 -9.43 -2.06
CA VAL A 78 -3.09 -9.72 -0.71
C VAL A 78 -3.93 -8.55 -0.24
N LEU A 79 -5.13 -8.84 0.28
CA LEU A 79 -6.01 -7.86 0.94
C LEU A 79 -6.04 -8.13 2.44
N ALA A 80 -6.01 -7.07 3.24
CA ALA A 80 -6.23 -7.16 4.68
C ALA A 80 -7.03 -5.96 5.18
N HIS A 81 -7.78 -6.16 6.26
CA HIS A 81 -8.37 -5.05 7.00
C HIS A 81 -7.29 -4.33 7.80
N MET A 82 -7.37 -3.00 7.82
CA MET A 82 -6.56 -2.17 8.70
C MET A 82 -7.07 -2.29 10.14
N ASP A 83 -6.19 -2.65 11.08
CA ASP A 83 -6.45 -2.33 12.47
C ASP A 83 -6.25 -0.84 12.70
N ILE A 84 -7.33 -0.07 12.73
CA ILE A 84 -7.31 1.40 12.87
C ILE A 84 -6.66 1.88 14.18
N ALA A 85 -6.53 1.03 15.19
CA ALA A 85 -5.89 1.39 16.45
C ALA A 85 -4.36 1.44 16.32
N THR A 86 -3.81 0.68 15.36
CA THR A 86 -2.36 0.44 15.26
C THR A 86 -1.79 0.76 13.88
N PHE A 87 -2.62 0.78 12.84
CA PHE A 87 -2.22 1.19 11.49
C PHE A 87 -2.15 2.73 11.41
N PRO A 88 -1.09 3.30 10.78
CA PRO A 88 -0.95 4.75 10.70
C PRO A 88 -2.09 5.38 9.91
N GLY A 89 -2.75 6.38 10.50
CA GLY A 89 -3.79 7.15 9.82
C GLY A 89 -3.22 8.00 8.67
N LEU A 90 -4.10 8.39 7.74
CA LEU A 90 -3.75 9.17 6.54
C LEU A 90 -2.94 10.44 6.85
N GLY A 91 -3.36 11.24 7.85
CA GLY A 91 -2.64 12.46 8.23
C GLY A 91 -1.22 12.20 8.73
N ARG A 92 -1.01 11.06 9.40
CA ARG A 92 0.32 10.64 9.89
C ARG A 92 1.22 10.18 8.73
N ILE A 93 0.66 9.43 7.78
CA ILE A 93 1.36 9.09 6.53
C ILE A 93 1.76 10.36 5.78
N ASN A 94 0.84 11.32 5.65
CA ASN A 94 1.11 12.59 4.97
C ASN A 94 2.25 13.37 5.66
N GLU A 95 2.20 13.50 6.99
CA GLU A 95 3.26 14.14 7.78
C GLU A 95 4.63 13.49 7.55
N TRP A 96 4.72 12.16 7.63
CA TRP A 96 5.99 11.45 7.43
C TRP A 96 6.58 11.68 6.04
N ILE A 97 5.74 11.65 5.00
CA ILE A 97 6.18 11.83 3.61
C ILE A 97 6.68 13.26 3.39
N HIS A 98 5.96 14.27 3.86
CA HIS A 98 6.36 15.67 3.71
C HIS A 98 7.63 16.02 4.48
N THR A 99 7.73 15.55 5.72
CA THR A 99 8.87 15.88 6.58
C THR A 99 10.10 15.03 6.27
N LYS A 100 9.92 13.94 5.51
CA LYS A 100 10.92 12.86 5.35
C LYS A 100 11.45 12.38 6.71
N ARG A 101 10.66 12.55 7.78
CA ARG A 101 11.01 12.15 9.13
C ARG A 101 10.25 10.90 9.47
N GLU A 102 11.00 9.83 9.58
CA GLU A 102 10.59 8.67 10.35
C GLU A 102 11.06 8.91 11.79
N GLN A 103 10.14 9.10 12.72
CA GLN A 103 10.56 9.11 14.12
C GLN A 103 10.97 7.68 14.47
N LYS A 104 12.18 7.48 15.00
CA LYS A 104 12.73 6.13 15.25
C LYS A 104 11.78 5.23 16.05
N LYS A 105 11.07 5.80 17.02
CA LYS A 105 10.05 5.10 17.83
C LYS A 105 8.83 4.68 16.99
N ASP A 106 8.38 5.54 16.08
CA ASP A 106 7.28 5.24 15.16
C ASP A 106 7.66 4.10 14.21
N LEU A 107 8.92 4.07 13.74
CA LEU A 107 9.41 3.04 12.84
C LEU A 107 9.42 1.65 13.50
N GLU A 108 9.76 1.58 14.79
CA GLU A 108 9.71 0.33 15.57
C GLU A 108 8.27 -0.18 15.78
N GLU A 109 7.28 0.73 15.79
CA GLU A 109 5.85 0.41 15.90
C GLU A 109 5.19 0.09 14.53
N LEU A 110 5.86 0.40 13.41
CA LEU A 110 5.34 0.26 12.03
C LEU A 110 5.67 -1.09 11.38
N HIS A 111 5.73 -2.13 12.19
CA HIS A 111 5.87 -3.50 11.71
C HIS A 111 4.50 -4.16 11.70
N LYS A 112 4.02 -4.50 10.50
CA LYS A 112 2.74 -5.18 10.31
C LYS A 112 2.97 -6.59 9.83
N HIS A 113 2.35 -7.54 10.52
CA HIS A 113 2.52 -8.94 10.24
C HIS A 113 1.18 -9.56 9.86
N TYR A 114 1.13 -10.20 8.71
CA TYR A 114 -0.08 -10.77 8.15
C TYR A 114 0.10 -12.23 7.77
N PHE A 115 -0.90 -13.04 8.09
CA PHE A 115 -1.01 -14.40 7.62
C PHE A 115 -1.97 -14.45 6.44
N VAL A 116 -1.45 -14.74 5.24
CA VAL A 116 -2.22 -14.94 4.01
C VAL A 116 -2.96 -16.26 4.10
N THR A 117 -4.28 -16.17 4.05
CA THR A 117 -5.19 -17.31 4.08
C THR A 117 -5.36 -17.89 2.68
N ASN A 118 -5.91 -19.10 2.58
CA ASN A 118 -6.32 -19.70 1.32
C ASN A 118 -7.66 -19.15 0.80
N GLN A 119 -8.26 -18.16 1.47
CA GLN A 119 -9.52 -17.55 1.06
C GLN A 119 -9.26 -16.53 -0.06
N GLN A 120 -9.71 -16.86 -1.27
CA GLN A 120 -9.61 -15.96 -2.41
C GLN A 120 -10.67 -14.85 -2.34
N VAL A 121 -10.30 -13.67 -2.84
CA VAL A 121 -11.20 -12.54 -3.08
C VAL A 121 -11.84 -12.70 -4.46
N ASN A 122 -13.17 -12.85 -4.51
CA ASN A 122 -13.88 -13.19 -5.75
C ASN A 122 -14.25 -11.96 -6.60
N ASP A 123 -14.55 -10.84 -5.95
CA ASP A 123 -14.89 -9.58 -6.63
C ASP A 123 -13.96 -8.51 -6.07
N ILE A 124 -12.94 -8.11 -6.84
CA ILE A 124 -11.99 -7.09 -6.39
C ILE A 124 -12.55 -5.67 -6.57
N ALA A 125 -13.50 -5.49 -7.49
CA ALA A 125 -14.05 -4.18 -7.86
C ALA A 125 -14.85 -3.56 -6.69
N MET A 126 -15.41 -4.39 -5.80
CA MET A 126 -16.10 -3.90 -4.60
C MET A 126 -15.18 -3.15 -3.63
N TYR A 127 -13.85 -3.31 -3.74
CA TYR A 127 -12.86 -2.69 -2.85
C TYR A 127 -12.29 -1.37 -3.37
N GLY A 128 -12.95 -0.79 -4.37
CA GLY A 128 -12.62 0.53 -4.91
C GLY A 128 -11.59 0.50 -6.04
N ASN A 129 -11.63 1.54 -6.88
CA ASN A 129 -10.88 1.61 -8.13
C ASN A 129 -9.36 1.45 -7.95
N ALA A 130 -8.79 1.95 -6.85
CA ALA A 130 -7.36 1.86 -6.60
C ALA A 130 -6.93 0.41 -6.29
N VAL A 131 -7.69 -0.29 -5.45
CA VAL A 131 -7.45 -1.70 -5.13
C VAL A 131 -7.71 -2.59 -6.35
N GLU A 132 -8.80 -2.33 -7.08
CA GLU A 132 -9.09 -3.02 -8.34
C GLU A 132 -7.93 -2.84 -9.33
N SER A 133 -7.48 -1.61 -9.56
CA SER A 133 -6.37 -1.34 -10.49
C SER A 133 -5.06 -2.00 -10.08
N LEU A 134 -4.77 -2.05 -8.77
CA LEU A 134 -3.57 -2.69 -8.23
C LEU A 134 -3.57 -4.21 -8.47
N CYS A 135 -4.72 -4.86 -8.31
CA CYS A 135 -4.85 -6.31 -8.23
C CYS A 135 -5.59 -6.93 -9.43
N TRP A 136 -5.86 -6.14 -10.46
CA TRP A 136 -6.57 -6.56 -11.65
C TRP A 136 -5.84 -7.71 -12.36
N GLY A 137 -6.57 -8.80 -12.62
CA GLY A 137 -6.04 -9.99 -13.28
C GLY A 137 -5.07 -10.83 -12.43
N ILE A 138 -4.93 -10.53 -11.13
CA ILE A 138 -3.99 -11.21 -10.22
C ILE A 138 -4.76 -12.00 -9.16
N PRO A 139 -4.42 -13.28 -8.91
CA PRO A 139 -4.98 -14.04 -7.81
C PRO A 139 -4.83 -13.29 -6.49
N THR A 140 -5.96 -12.99 -5.86
CA THR A 140 -6.03 -12.12 -4.68
C THR A 140 -6.53 -12.89 -3.47
N TYR A 141 -5.80 -12.83 -2.36
CA TYR A 141 -6.12 -13.60 -1.15
C TYR A 141 -6.30 -12.69 0.06
N TRP A 142 -7.17 -13.12 0.99
CA TRP A 142 -7.31 -12.45 2.28
C TRP A 142 -6.15 -12.77 3.20
N ALA A 143 -5.75 -11.77 3.98
CA ALA A 143 -4.80 -11.87 5.05
C ALA A 143 -5.40 -11.39 6.37
N ARG A 144 -4.92 -11.99 7.47
CA ARG A 144 -5.25 -11.56 8.84
C ARG A 144 -4.01 -11.04 9.53
N GLU A 145 -4.12 -9.86 10.13
CA GLU A 145 -3.05 -9.33 10.97
C GLU A 145 -2.86 -10.23 12.19
N TYR A 146 -1.62 -10.43 12.62
CA TYR A 146 -1.29 -11.22 13.80
C TYR A 146 -0.22 -10.51 14.63
N ASN A 147 -0.32 -10.69 15.95
CA ASN A 147 0.60 -10.09 16.92
C ASN A 147 1.54 -11.13 17.55
N THR A 148 1.42 -12.41 17.18
CA THR A 148 2.15 -13.54 17.79
C THR A 148 3.34 -14.00 16.93
N PRO A 149 4.33 -14.71 17.52
CA PRO A 149 5.47 -15.23 16.79
C PRO A 149 5.08 -16.19 15.66
N ARG A 150 5.81 -16.13 14.55
CA ARG A 150 5.62 -16.91 13.31
C ARG A 150 5.40 -18.41 13.54
N GLU A 151 6.02 -18.98 14.56
CA GLU A 151 6.03 -20.41 14.88
C GLU A 151 4.63 -20.97 15.20
N GLU A 152 3.72 -20.14 15.72
CA GLU A 152 2.35 -20.56 16.07
C GLU A 152 1.38 -20.55 14.87
N LEU A 153 1.80 -20.01 13.72
CA LEU A 153 0.94 -19.84 12.54
C LEU A 153 0.97 -21.02 11.57
N GLY A 154 1.86 -22.00 11.78
CA GLY A 154 2.06 -23.09 10.81
C GLY A 154 2.51 -22.59 9.43
N ALA A 155 3.21 -21.46 9.37
CA ALA A 155 3.64 -20.84 8.11
C ALA A 155 4.79 -21.61 7.46
N GLU A 156 4.62 -22.00 6.19
CA GLU A 156 5.65 -22.67 5.40
C GLU A 156 6.63 -21.66 4.78
N GLY A 157 6.16 -20.44 4.47
CA GLY A 157 6.98 -19.38 3.86
C GLY A 157 6.56 -17.98 4.28
N CYS A 158 7.50 -17.03 4.23
CA CYS A 158 7.23 -15.62 4.45
C CYS A 158 8.02 -14.74 3.49
N ALA A 159 7.44 -13.59 3.13
CA ALA A 159 8.07 -12.53 2.37
C ALA A 159 7.94 -11.21 3.14
N GLY A 160 9.00 -10.41 3.09
CA GLY A 160 8.99 -9.04 3.62
C GLY A 160 8.78 -8.04 2.49
N ILE A 161 7.95 -7.02 2.74
CA ILE A 161 7.84 -5.85 1.89
C ILE A 161 8.29 -4.63 2.70
N HIS A 162 9.17 -3.82 2.10
CA HIS A 162 9.59 -2.55 2.66
C HIS A 162 8.94 -1.40 1.89
N LEU A 163 7.95 -0.75 2.50
CA LEU A 163 7.18 0.33 1.89
C LEU A 163 7.47 1.62 2.64
N PHE A 164 8.39 2.45 2.15
CA PHE A 164 8.74 3.70 2.83
C PHE A 164 9.17 3.42 4.29
N CYS A 165 8.32 3.76 5.25
CA CYS A 165 8.51 3.59 6.69
C CYS A 165 7.78 2.37 7.27
N LEU A 166 7.08 1.59 6.45
CA LEU A 166 6.30 0.42 6.84
C LEU A 166 7.03 -0.86 6.46
N ARG A 167 7.25 -1.72 7.45
CA ARG A 167 7.75 -3.08 7.22
C ARG A 167 6.60 -4.05 7.34
N ILE A 168 6.29 -4.70 6.22
CA ILE A 168 5.20 -5.66 6.14
C ILE A 168 5.79 -7.06 6.06
N GLY A 169 5.47 -7.93 7.02
CA GLY A 169 5.74 -9.35 6.96
C GLY A 169 4.50 -10.09 6.49
N LEU A 170 4.57 -10.76 5.35
CA LEU A 170 3.51 -11.63 4.84
C LEU A 170 3.95 -13.08 4.98
N CYS A 171 3.18 -13.90 5.68
CA CYS A 171 3.43 -15.33 5.85
C CYS A 171 2.26 -16.15 5.34
N ALA A 172 2.51 -17.35 4.81
CA ALA A 172 1.44 -18.24 4.36
C ALA A 172 1.76 -19.71 4.68
N GLY A 173 0.72 -20.54 4.73
CA GLY A 173 0.82 -22.01 4.79
C GLY A 173 1.22 -22.66 3.45
N PHE A 174 1.77 -21.87 2.53
CA PHE A 174 2.33 -22.29 1.26
C PHE A 174 3.53 -21.40 0.96
N HIS A 175 4.41 -21.84 0.06
CA HIS A 175 5.56 -21.03 -0.28
C HIS A 175 5.11 -19.76 -1.00
N LEU A 176 5.25 -18.63 -0.30
CA LEU A 176 5.20 -17.31 -0.92
C LEU A 176 6.40 -17.16 -1.81
#